data_AF-U7Q6R2-F1
#
_entry.id   AF-U7Q6R2-F1
#
_cell.length_a   1.000
_cell.length_b   1.000
_cell.length_c   1.000
_cell.angle_alpha   90.00
_cell.angle_beta   90.00
_cell.angle_gamma   90.00
#
_symmetry.space_group_name_H-M   'P 1'
#
loop_
_entity.id
_entity.type
_entity.pdbx_description
1 polymer ?
#
loop_
_entity_poly.entity_id
_entity_poly.type
_entity_poly.pdbx_seq_one_letter_code
_entity_poly.pdbx_strand_id
1 'polypeptide(L)'
;MEDCFPIIDILNQTPAIPSNSQWALFLRNHDELTLEMVTDEDRDYMYKVYAQDHQARINLGIRRRLAPLLGNDRRQIELLNSLLLSLPGTPVLYYGDEIGMGDNIYI
;
A
#
# COMPACT_ATOMS: atom_id res chain seq x y z
N MET A 1 17.28 -8.94 -2.51
CA MET A 1 17.59 -7.64 -3.15
C MET A 1 16.27 -6.91 -3.20
N GLU A 2 16.16 -5.80 -2.46
CA GLU A 2 15.01 -4.91 -2.61
C GLU A 2 15.19 -4.18 -3.94
N ASP A 3 14.26 -4.41 -4.87
CA ASP A 3 14.31 -3.85 -6.21
C ASP A 3 13.28 -2.71 -6.34
N CYS A 4 13.74 -1.55 -6.79
CA CYS A 4 12.90 -0.40 -7.07
C CYS A 4 12.16 -0.49 -8.41
N PHE A 5 12.47 -1.52 -9.21
CA PHE A 5 11.91 -1.76 -10.53
C PHE A 5 10.37 -1.67 -10.59
N PRO A 6 9.58 -2.29 -9.69
CA PRO A 6 8.12 -2.23 -9.80
C PRO A 6 7.55 -0.82 -9.69
N ILE A 7 8.16 0.03 -8.85
CA ILE A 7 7.75 1.43 -8.66
C ILE A 7 8.09 2.26 -9.89
N ILE A 8 9.30 2.09 -10.44
CA ILE A 8 9.74 2.83 -11.61
C ILE A 8 8.92 2.43 -12.84
N ASP A 9 8.69 1.13 -13.03
CA ASP A 9 7.96 0.59 -14.16
C ASP A 9 6.51 1.11 -14.20
N ILE A 10 5.79 1.06 -13.07
CA ILE A 10 4.40 1.55 -13.03
C ILE A 10 4.31 3.08 -13.21
N LEU A 11 5.26 3.84 -12.67
CA LEU A 11 5.30 5.30 -12.85
C LEU A 11 5.55 5.67 -14.31
N ASN A 12 6.39 4.92 -15.02
CA ASN A 12 6.63 5.13 -16.46
C ASN A 12 5.41 4.76 -17.32
N GLN A 13 4.61 3.79 -16.89
CA GLN A 13 3.38 3.39 -17.57
C GLN A 13 2.18 4.29 -17.23
N THR A 14 2.29 5.11 -16.17
CA THR A 14 1.22 6.00 -15.74
C THR A 14 1.04 7.15 -16.75
N PRO A 15 -0.16 7.33 -17.33
CA PRO A 15 -0.39 8.35 -18.34
C PRO A 15 -0.31 9.77 -17.76
N ALA A 16 0.01 10.73 -18.63
CA ALA A 16 0.01 12.15 -18.29
C ALA A 16 -1.40 12.63 -17.91
N ILE A 17 -1.47 13.50 -16.90
CA ILE A 17 -2.72 14.10 -16.43
C ILE A 17 -2.93 15.51 -17.01
N PRO A 18 -4.19 16.00 -17.07
CA PRO A 18 -4.47 17.41 -17.38
C PRO A 18 -3.79 18.37 -16.40
N SER A 19 -3.49 19.60 -16.85
CA SER A 19 -2.74 20.60 -16.06
C SER A 19 -3.45 21.10 -14.80
N ASN A 20 -4.77 20.94 -14.72
CA ASN A 20 -5.59 21.30 -13.56
C ASN A 20 -5.91 20.11 -12.64
N SER A 21 -5.35 18.93 -12.92
CA SER A 21 -5.54 17.71 -12.14
C SER A 21 -4.28 17.38 -11.34
N GLN A 22 -4.46 16.59 -10.28
CA GLN A 22 -3.34 16.08 -9.47
C GLN A 22 -3.68 14.68 -8.95
N TRP A 23 -2.68 13.81 -8.85
CA TRP A 23 -2.84 12.48 -8.25
C TRP A 23 -3.05 12.60 -6.73
N ALA A 24 -3.92 11.76 -6.19
CA ALA A 24 -3.98 11.51 -4.75
C ALA A 24 -3.14 10.28 -4.44
N LEU A 25 -2.12 10.44 -3.60
CA LEU A 25 -1.22 9.36 -3.20
C LEU A 25 -1.63 8.85 -1.82
N PHE A 26 -1.65 7.54 -1.62
CA PHE A 26 -1.97 6.94 -0.33
C PHE A 26 -1.27 5.59 -0.18
N LEU A 27 -0.98 5.19 1.06
CA LEU A 27 -0.45 3.86 1.39
C LEU A 27 -1.56 2.88 1.77
N ARG A 28 -2.56 3.37 2.53
CA ARG A 28 -3.77 2.65 2.94
C ARG A 28 -4.94 3.62 2.99
N ASN A 29 -6.13 3.06 3.04
CA ASN A 29 -7.40 3.77 3.20
C ASN A 29 -8.32 2.96 4.12
N HIS A 30 -9.62 3.29 4.16
CA HIS A 30 -10.61 2.60 4.98
C HIS A 30 -10.96 1.18 4.47
N ASP A 31 -10.65 0.89 3.21
CA ASP A 31 -10.91 -0.39 2.56
C ASP A 31 -9.70 -1.33 2.70
N GLU A 32 -9.85 -2.57 2.22
CA GLU A 32 -8.76 -3.50 2.05
C GLU A 32 -7.68 -2.97 1.09
N LEU A 33 -6.47 -3.51 1.21
CA LEU A 33 -5.45 -3.33 0.17
C LEU A 33 -5.90 -4.13 -1.05
N THR A 34 -6.50 -3.45 -2.02
CA THR A 34 -7.01 -4.09 -3.24
C THR A 34 -5.88 -4.62 -4.12
N LEU A 35 -6.04 -5.85 -4.60
CA LEU A 35 -5.16 -6.54 -5.54
C LEU A 35 -5.93 -6.92 -6.82
N GLU A 36 -6.96 -6.15 -7.16
CA GLU A 36 -7.80 -6.39 -8.35
C GLU A 36 -7.07 -6.06 -9.65
N MET A 37 -6.28 -4.99 -9.65
CA MET A 37 -5.62 -4.44 -10.84
C MET A 37 -4.17 -4.92 -11.03
N VAL A 38 -3.76 -5.96 -10.29
CA VAL A 38 -2.42 -6.57 -10.41
C VAL A 38 -2.49 -7.91 -11.12
N THR A 39 -1.35 -8.40 -11.61
CA THR A 39 -1.25 -9.72 -12.22
C THR A 39 -1.54 -10.83 -11.19
N ASP A 40 -1.90 -12.03 -11.67
CA ASP A 40 -2.15 -13.16 -10.79
C ASP A 40 -0.88 -13.57 -10.01
N GLU A 41 0.29 -13.46 -10.64
CA GLU A 41 1.59 -13.74 -10.00
C GLU A 41 1.90 -12.76 -8.87
N ASP A 42 1.71 -11.46 -9.11
CA ASP A 42 1.90 -10.42 -8.08
C ASP A 42 0.88 -10.59 -6.94
N ARG A 43 -0.37 -10.94 -7.26
CA ARG A 43 -1.40 -11.18 -6.25
C ARG A 43 -1.01 -12.34 -5.33
N ASP A 44 -0.57 -13.45 -5.89
CA ASP A 44 -0.11 -14.61 -5.12
C ASP A 44 1.13 -14.28 -4.28
N TYR A 45 2.07 -13.50 -4.83
CA TYR A 45 3.21 -12.99 -4.08
C TYR A 45 2.77 -12.13 -2.89
N MET A 46 1.88 -11.16 -3.11
CA MET A 46 1.36 -10.28 -2.06
C MET A 46 0.63 -11.06 -0.96
N TYR A 47 -0.17 -12.07 -1.32
CA TYR A 47 -0.81 -12.94 -0.33
C TYR A 47 0.20 -13.75 0.48
N LYS A 48 1.24 -14.28 -0.14
CA LYS A 48 2.28 -15.06 0.54
C LYS A 48 3.08 -14.21 1.53
N VAL A 49 3.37 -12.95 1.19
CA VAL A 49 4.19 -12.05 2.00
C VAL A 49 3.36 -11.39 3.10
N TYR A 50 2.20 -10.83 2.76
CA TYR A 50 1.46 -9.92 3.64
C TYR A 50 0.17 -10.50 4.24
N ALA A 51 -0.34 -11.61 3.72
CA ALA A 51 -1.57 -12.27 4.19
C ALA A 51 -1.39 -13.77 4.43
N GLN A 52 -0.42 -14.09 5.29
CA GLN A 52 -0.20 -15.47 5.76
C GLN A 52 -1.42 -16.01 6.52
N ASP A 53 -2.08 -15.16 7.31
CA ASP A 53 -3.37 -15.49 7.91
C ASP A 53 -4.49 -15.37 6.86
N HIS A 54 -5.20 -16.47 6.61
CA HIS A 54 -6.34 -16.49 5.69
C HIS A 54 -7.45 -15.52 6.11
N GLN A 55 -7.62 -15.25 7.41
CA GLN A 55 -8.59 -14.26 7.87
C GLN A 55 -8.21 -12.83 7.46
N ALA A 56 -6.94 -12.55 7.15
CA ALA A 56 -6.53 -11.24 6.65
C ALA A 56 -6.94 -11.00 5.19
N ARG A 57 -7.43 -12.02 4.48
CA ARG A 57 -7.87 -11.93 3.08
C ARG A 57 -9.37 -11.63 3.02
N ILE A 58 -9.74 -10.64 2.23
CA ILE A 58 -11.15 -10.32 1.94
C ILE A 58 -11.25 -9.91 0.46
N ASN A 59 -12.29 -10.35 -0.24
CA ASN A 59 -12.44 -10.15 -1.68
C ASN A 59 -11.16 -10.54 -2.45
N LEU A 60 -10.66 -9.65 -3.31
CA LEU A 60 -9.36 -9.72 -3.97
C LEU A 60 -8.35 -8.79 -3.29
N GLY A 61 -8.27 -8.80 -1.96
CA GLY A 61 -7.40 -7.90 -1.20
C GLY A 61 -7.04 -8.36 0.21
N ILE A 62 -6.31 -7.48 0.91
CA ILE A 62 -5.76 -7.73 2.25
C ILE A 62 -6.32 -6.68 3.24
N ARG A 63 -7.14 -7.11 4.19
CA ARG A 63 -7.74 -6.24 5.22
C ARG A 63 -6.83 -6.00 6.42
N ARG A 64 -5.64 -5.46 6.17
CA ARG A 64 -4.70 -5.07 7.22
C ARG A 64 -4.35 -3.58 7.16
N ARG A 65 -4.00 -3.00 8.30
CA ARG A 65 -3.46 -1.63 8.42
C ARG A 65 -1.98 -1.59 8.06
N LEU A 66 -1.45 -0.39 7.84
CA LEU A 66 -0.07 -0.17 7.43
C LEU A 66 0.95 -0.74 8.42
N ALA A 67 0.83 -0.40 9.72
CA ALA A 67 1.79 -0.86 10.72
C ALA A 67 1.79 -2.40 10.86
N PRO A 68 0.64 -3.09 10.98
CA PRO A 68 0.61 -4.56 11.00
C PRO A 68 1.09 -5.22 9.70
N LEU A 69 0.85 -4.61 8.53
CA LEU A 69 1.37 -5.09 7.24
C LEU A 69 2.91 -5.16 7.23
N LEU A 70 3.57 -4.17 7.84
CA LEU A 70 5.03 -4.07 7.88
C LEU A 70 5.65 -4.69 9.15
N GLY A 71 4.90 -5.52 9.87
CA GLY A 71 5.37 -6.15 11.11
C GLY A 71 5.71 -5.14 12.21
N ASN A 72 5.11 -3.96 12.18
CA ASN A 72 5.39 -2.82 13.05
C ASN A 72 6.86 -2.34 13.01
N ASP A 73 7.56 -2.58 11.90
CA ASP A 73 8.92 -2.06 11.70
C ASP A 73 8.88 -0.57 11.39
N ARG A 74 9.32 0.23 12.37
CA ARG A 74 9.35 1.69 12.27
C ARG A 74 10.16 2.19 11.07
N ARG A 75 11.27 1.54 10.71
CA ARG A 75 12.12 1.97 9.60
C ARG A 75 11.41 1.81 8.27
N GLN A 76 10.68 0.71 8.10
CA GLN A 76 9.88 0.48 6.89
C GLN A 76 8.70 1.45 6.81
N ILE A 77 8.02 1.71 7.93
CA ILE A 77 6.92 2.69 8.00
C ILE A 77 7.43 4.09 7.59
N GLU A 78 8.57 4.52 8.12
CA GLU A 78 9.17 5.83 7.78
C GLU A 78 9.62 5.89 6.31
N LEU A 79 10.17 4.81 5.77
CA LEU A 79 10.55 4.72 4.37
C LEU A 79 9.33 4.90 3.44
N LEU A 80 8.25 4.17 3.68
CA LEU A 80 7.04 4.28 2.85
C LEU A 80 6.38 5.65 2.97
N ASN A 81 6.36 6.24 4.17
CA ASN A 81 5.88 7.61 4.35
C ASN A 81 6.77 8.63 3.63
N SER A 82 8.10 8.42 3.63
CA SER A 82 9.03 9.27 2.88
C SER A 82 8.79 9.17 1.37
N LEU A 83 8.47 7.98 0.86
CA LEU A 83 8.07 7.80 -0.54
C LEU A 83 6.75 8.51 -0.84
N LEU A 84 5.74 8.32 0.01
CA LEU A 84 4.42 8.97 -0.12
C LEU A 84 4.54 10.51 -0.22
N LEU A 85 5.41 11.10 0.59
CA LEU A 85 5.61 12.55 0.66
C LEU A 85 6.57 13.11 -0.42
N SER A 86 7.31 12.26 -1.13
CA SER A 86 8.28 12.68 -2.14
C SER A 86 7.84 12.42 -3.59
N LEU A 87 6.86 11.54 -3.79
CA LEU A 87 6.27 11.28 -5.10
C LEU A 87 5.37 12.43 -5.58
N PRO A 88 5.24 12.64 -6.92
CA PRO A 88 4.42 13.71 -7.47
C PRO A 88 2.93 13.45 -7.24
N GLY A 89 2.31 14.25 -6.37
CA GLY A 89 0.89 14.16 -6.05
C GLY A 89 0.56 14.84 -4.74
N THR A 90 -0.69 14.71 -4.31
CA THR A 90 -1.17 15.16 -3.01
C THR A 90 -1.25 13.96 -2.07
N PRO A 91 -0.44 13.89 -1.01
CA PRO A 91 -0.46 12.77 -0.08
C PRO A 91 -1.73 12.77 0.79
N VAL A 92 -2.32 11.60 0.97
CA VAL A 92 -3.48 11.35 1.82
C VAL A 92 -3.07 10.37 2.91
N LEU A 93 -3.21 10.80 4.16
CA LEU A 93 -2.93 9.98 5.33
C LEU A 93 -4.23 9.38 5.87
N TYR A 94 -4.17 8.10 6.21
CA TYR A 94 -5.28 7.42 6.87
C TYR A 94 -5.14 7.55 8.39
N TYR A 95 -6.23 7.92 9.07
CA TYR A 95 -6.21 8.22 10.50
C TYR A 95 -5.67 7.04 11.31
N GLY A 96 -4.81 7.34 12.27
CA GLY A 96 -4.14 6.36 13.10
C GLY A 96 -2.84 5.82 12.52
N ASP A 97 -2.61 5.89 11.20
CA ASP A 97 -1.32 5.44 10.64
C ASP A 97 -0.16 6.34 11.11
N GLU A 98 -0.43 7.61 11.41
CA GLU A 98 0.53 8.56 11.97
C GLU A 98 1.04 8.18 13.37
N ILE A 99 0.26 7.39 14.12
CA ILE A 99 0.63 6.83 15.43
C ILE A 99 0.93 5.32 15.36
N GLY A 100 0.92 4.71 14.17
CA GLY A 100 1.16 3.27 13.99
C GLY A 100 0.01 2.39 14.49
N MET A 101 -1.23 2.82 14.31
CA MET A 101 -2.41 2.10 14.80
C MET A 101 -2.55 0.72 14.14
N GLY A 102 -2.82 -0.30 14.97
CA GLY A 102 -3.02 -1.67 14.54
C GLY A 102 -4.43 -1.96 14.01
N ASP A 103 -4.63 -3.15 13.45
CA ASP A 103 -5.92 -3.66 13.02
C ASP A 103 -6.45 -4.72 13.99
N ASN A 104 -7.74 -5.04 13.85
CA ASN A 104 -8.34 -6.20 14.46
C ASN A 104 -9.02 -7.02 13.37
N ILE A 105 -8.34 -8.08 12.91
CA ILE A 105 -8.82 -8.96 11.84
C ILE A 105 -9.85 -10.01 12.31
N TYR A 106 -10.08 -10.12 13.62
CA TYR A 106 -10.94 -11.15 14.23
C TYR A 106 -12.39 -10.69 14.45
N ILE A 107 -12.68 -9.41 14.21
CA ILE A 107 -14.02 -8.81 14.28
C ILE A 107 -14.42 -8.36 12.88
#